data_AF-A0A031LM13-F1
#
_entry.id   AF-A0A031LM13-F1
#
_cell.length_a   1.000
_cell.length_b   1.000
_cell.length_c   1.000
_cell.angle_alpha   90.00
_cell.angle_beta   90.00
_cell.angle_gamma   90.00
#
_symmetry.space_group_name_H-M   'P 1'
#
loop_
_entity.id
_entity.type
_entity.pdbx_description
1 polymer ?
#
loop_
_entity_poly.entity_id
_entity_poly.type
_entity_poly.pdbx_seq_one_letter_code
_entity_poly.pdbx_strand_id
1 'polypeptide(L)'
;MSINSVNYEVIKITEGRYRLKVGQEDVLIKTFPVILNVFETPDKETSFSVNVVVSVDSQQKKFGTLCNPSMINHPPVEVEIIERRDAEVLLKVNDKERKVKIIATNISIYPEYRDNLGNPCTAVNWVIAY
;
A
#
# COMPACT_ATOMS: atom_id res chain seq x y z
N MET A 1 15.18 -11.91 -24.85
CA MET A 1 15.56 -12.44 -23.51
C MET A 1 14.29 -12.90 -22.83
N SER A 2 14.24 -14.15 -22.38
CA SER A 2 13.05 -14.77 -21.78
C SER A 2 13.00 -14.46 -20.28
N ILE A 3 11.90 -13.90 -19.82
CA ILE A 3 11.57 -13.81 -18.39
C ILE A 3 10.94 -15.15 -18.02
N ASN A 4 11.55 -15.89 -17.08
CA ASN A 4 11.02 -17.17 -16.63
C ASN A 4 10.19 -16.95 -15.37
N SER A 5 8.92 -17.34 -15.41
CA SER A 5 8.06 -17.40 -14.22
C SER A 5 8.57 -18.49 -13.29
N VAL A 6 8.58 -18.20 -11.99
CA VAL A 6 9.07 -19.13 -10.95
C VAL A 6 7.91 -19.50 -10.04
N ASN A 7 7.82 -20.78 -9.69
CA ASN A 7 6.85 -21.25 -8.71
C ASN A 7 7.18 -20.68 -7.33
N TYR A 8 6.16 -20.20 -6.64
CA TYR A 8 6.28 -19.66 -5.30
C TYR A 8 5.07 -20.04 -4.44
N GLU A 9 5.28 -20.06 -3.14
CA GLU A 9 4.23 -20.25 -2.14
C GLU A 9 4.20 -19.04 -1.19
N VAL A 10 3.02 -18.51 -0.90
CA VAL A 10 2.84 -17.45 0.09
C VAL A 10 2.70 -18.09 1.47
N ILE A 11 3.71 -17.89 2.33
CA ILE A 11 3.72 -18.45 3.69
C ILE A 11 2.92 -17.56 4.64
N LYS A 12 3.13 -16.24 4.56
CA LYS A 12 2.51 -15.27 5.46
C LYS A 12 2.38 -13.91 4.80
N ILE A 13 1.26 -13.24 5.05
CA ILE A 13 1.05 -11.83 4.72
C ILE A 13 0.82 -11.07 6.04
N THR A 14 1.57 -9.98 6.23
CA THR A 14 1.36 -9.02 7.31
C THR A 14 0.91 -7.70 6.68
N GLU A 15 -0.29 -7.23 7.04
CA GLU A 15 -0.82 -5.95 6.56
C GLU A 15 0.02 -4.76 7.04
N GLY A 16 0.18 -3.76 6.19
CA GLY A 16 0.66 -2.46 6.61
C GLY A 16 -0.45 -1.69 7.31
N ARG A 17 -0.07 -0.87 8.29
CA ARG A 17 -0.98 -0.11 9.14
C ARG A 17 -0.41 1.27 9.41
N TYR A 18 -1.15 2.31 9.04
CA TYR A 18 -0.77 3.69 9.24
C TYR A 18 -1.92 4.43 9.91
N ARG A 19 -1.75 4.84 11.17
CA ARG A 19 -2.72 5.68 11.87
C ARG A 19 -2.23 7.11 11.79
N LEU A 20 -3.09 7.98 11.26
CA LEU A 20 -2.78 9.36 10.95
C LEU A 20 -3.81 10.28 11.58
N LYS A 21 -3.38 11.50 11.92
CA LYS A 21 -4.27 12.57 12.34
C LYS A 21 -4.34 13.63 11.25
N VAL A 22 -5.57 13.96 10.86
CA VAL A 22 -5.89 14.98 9.85
C VAL A 22 -6.72 16.07 10.53
N GLY A 23 -6.03 17.09 11.05
CA GLY A 23 -6.65 18.06 11.96
C GLY A 23 -7.16 17.38 13.25
N GLN A 24 -8.47 17.20 13.35
CA GLN A 24 -9.12 16.49 14.47
C GLN A 24 -9.64 15.08 14.10
N GLU A 25 -9.42 14.64 12.86
CA GLU A 25 -9.92 13.38 12.33
C GLU A 25 -8.84 12.30 12.38
N ASP A 26 -9.13 11.18 13.05
CA ASP A 26 -8.27 9.99 13.03
C ASP A 26 -8.59 9.13 11.80
N VAL A 27 -7.54 8.86 11.00
CA VAL A 27 -7.61 8.08 9.78
C VAL A 27 -6.70 6.87 9.91
N LEU A 28 -7.25 5.69 9.64
CA LEU A 28 -6.53 4.44 9.56
C LEU A 28 -6.38 4.03 8.09
N ILE A 29 -5.15 3.88 7.63
CA ILE A 29 -4.85 3.32 6.32
C ILE A 29 -4.27 1.93 6.52
N LYS A 30 -4.77 0.97 5.75
CA LYS A 30 -4.23 -0.39 5.67
C LYS A 30 -3.78 -0.68 4.26
N THR A 31 -2.63 -1.34 4.15
CA THR A 31 -2.08 -1.80 2.88
C THR A 31 -1.95 -3.32 2.87
N PHE A 32 -2.51 -3.94 1.84
CA PHE A 32 -2.54 -5.39 1.66
C PHE A 32 -1.75 -5.76 0.41
N PRO A 33 -0.51 -6.24 0.55
CA PRO A 33 0.30 -6.65 -0.59
C PRO A 33 -0.23 -7.94 -1.21
N VAL A 34 -0.25 -7.97 -2.54
CA VAL A 34 -0.66 -9.11 -3.35
C VAL A 34 0.46 -9.40 -4.35
N ILE A 35 1.13 -10.52 -4.18
CA ILE A 35 2.14 -10.97 -5.15
C ILE A 35 1.42 -11.39 -6.43
N LEU A 36 1.72 -10.69 -7.53
CA LEU A 36 1.15 -11.01 -8.84
C LEU A 36 2.01 -12.06 -9.53
N ASN A 37 3.33 -11.85 -9.54
CA ASN A 37 4.28 -12.73 -10.21
C ASN A 37 5.64 -12.71 -9.50
N VAL A 38 6.35 -13.83 -9.60
CA VAL A 38 7.76 -13.97 -9.23
C VAL A 38 8.51 -14.45 -10.47
N PHE A 39 9.60 -13.78 -10.82
CA PHE A 39 10.37 -14.11 -12.01
C PHE A 39 11.87 -14.01 -11.76
N GLU A 40 12.63 -14.76 -12.53
CA GLU A 40 14.09 -14.65 -12.53
C GLU A 40 14.57 -13.76 -13.68
N THR A 41 15.46 -12.83 -13.35
CA THR A 41 16.18 -12.03 -14.34
C THR A 41 17.22 -12.90 -15.07
N PRO A 42 17.75 -12.45 -16.22
CA PRO A 42 18.85 -13.15 -16.91
C PRO A 42 20.07 -13.41 -16.02
N ASP A 43 20.30 -12.55 -15.03
CA ASP A 43 21.38 -12.66 -14.04
C ASP A 43 21.03 -13.59 -12.85
N LYS A 44 19.90 -14.30 -12.94
CA LYS A 44 19.34 -15.20 -11.92
C LYS A 44 18.93 -14.52 -10.62
N GLU A 45 18.69 -13.21 -10.64
CA GLU A 45 18.11 -12.51 -9.51
C GLU A 45 16.59 -12.72 -9.48
N THR A 46 16.05 -13.03 -8.30
CA THR A 46 14.60 -13.16 -8.12
C THR A 46 13.98 -11.77 -8.00
N SER A 47 13.02 -11.46 -8.85
CA SER A 47 12.24 -10.22 -8.82
C SER A 47 10.76 -10.49 -8.58
N PHE A 48 10.08 -9.50 -8.02
CA PHE A 48 8.69 -9.61 -7.58
C PHE A 48 7.84 -8.52 -8.21
N SER A 49 6.72 -8.90 -8.80
CA SER A 49 5.65 -7.98 -9.16
C SER A 49 4.59 -8.02 -8.07
N VAL A 50 4.33 -6.87 -7.44
CA VAL A 50 3.42 -6.76 -6.30
C VAL A 50 2.40 -5.66 -6.56
N ASN A 51 1.13 -6.00 -6.39
CA ASN A 51 0.06 -5.01 -6.27
C ASN A 51 -0.20 -4.73 -4.79
N VAL A 52 -0.68 -3.54 -4.46
CA VAL A 52 -1.02 -3.16 -3.08
C VAL A 52 -2.44 -2.66 -3.06
N VAL A 53 -3.31 -3.38 -2.36
CA VAL A 53 -4.68 -2.93 -2.12
C VAL A 53 -4.66 -2.01 -0.90
N VAL A 54 -5.24 -0.82 -1.05
CA VAL A 54 -5.30 0.19 0.01
C VAL A 54 -6.73 0.29 0.53
N SER A 55 -6.88 0.30 1.85
CA SER A 55 -8.13 0.60 2.53
C SER A 55 -7.93 1.81 3.43
N VAL A 56 -8.92 2.69 3.46
CA VAL A 56 -8.92 3.90 4.28
C VAL A 56 -10.17 3.88 5.15
N ASP A 57 -10.00 4.11 6.44
CA ASP A 57 -11.08 4.16 7.41
C ASP A 57 -10.91 5.37 8.31
N SER A 58 -11.86 6.31 8.21
CA SER A 58 -11.94 7.45 9.13
C SER A 58 -12.95 7.20 10.25
N GLN A 59 -12.61 7.64 11.46
CA GLN A 59 -13.55 7.70 12.60
C GLN A 59 -14.64 8.76 12.43
N GLN A 60 -14.46 9.73 11.52
CA GLN A 60 -15.45 10.76 11.22
C GLN A 60 -15.87 10.68 9.75
N LYS A 61 -16.90 9.88 9.46
CA LYS A 61 -17.48 9.82 8.12
C LYS A 61 -18.13 11.16 7.77
N LYS A 62 -17.77 11.72 6.61
CA LYS A 62 -18.29 13.00 6.12
C LYS A 62 -18.68 12.88 4.66
N PHE A 63 -19.68 13.66 4.25
CA PHE A 63 -19.94 13.88 2.84
C PHE A 63 -18.87 14.80 2.25
N GLY A 64 -18.59 14.63 0.96
CA GLY A 64 -17.62 15.43 0.23
C GLY A 64 -17.68 15.12 -1.26
N THR A 65 -16.81 15.75 -2.03
CA THR A 65 -16.69 15.48 -3.47
C THR A 65 -16.22 14.05 -3.67
N LEU A 66 -16.84 13.29 -4.58
CA LEU A 66 -16.43 11.89 -4.78
C LEU A 66 -14.96 11.77 -5.18
N CYS A 67 -14.26 10.79 -4.60
CA CYS A 67 -12.89 10.43 -5.00
C CYS A 67 -12.81 10.26 -6.51
N ASN A 68 -11.90 11.00 -7.13
CA ASN A 68 -11.63 10.89 -8.55
C ASN A 68 -10.18 11.27 -8.84
N PRO A 69 -9.63 10.88 -10.00
CA PRO A 69 -8.22 11.12 -10.31
C PRO A 69 -7.78 12.59 -10.27
N SER A 70 -8.70 13.55 -10.50
CA SER A 70 -8.36 14.98 -10.48
C SER A 70 -8.08 15.53 -9.08
N MET A 71 -8.36 14.76 -8.02
CA MET A 71 -8.03 15.15 -6.63
C MET A 71 -6.54 15.45 -6.44
N ILE A 72 -5.65 14.82 -7.22
CA ILE A 72 -4.21 15.04 -7.15
C ILE A 72 -3.79 16.46 -7.55
N ASN A 73 -4.68 17.21 -8.23
CA ASN A 73 -4.46 18.61 -8.58
C ASN A 73 -4.71 19.56 -7.39
N HIS A 74 -5.34 19.06 -6.33
CA HIS A 74 -5.49 19.80 -5.08
C HIS A 74 -4.27 19.56 -4.19
N PRO A 75 -3.87 20.53 -3.36
CA PRO A 75 -2.81 20.29 -2.39
C PRO A 75 -3.31 19.27 -1.35
N PRO A 76 -2.52 18.24 -1.02
CA PRO A 76 -2.83 17.38 0.12
C PRO A 76 -2.69 18.16 1.42
N VAL A 77 -3.42 17.75 2.44
CA VAL A 77 -3.28 18.35 3.78
C VAL A 77 -2.09 17.75 4.51
N GLU A 78 -1.55 18.53 5.44
CA GLU A 78 -0.55 18.04 6.39
C GLU A 78 -1.19 17.00 7.33
N VAL A 79 -0.41 15.97 7.64
CA VAL A 79 -0.85 14.85 8.48
C VAL A 79 0.19 14.54 9.54
N GLU A 80 -0.27 14.20 10.74
CA GLU A 80 0.59 13.67 11.80
C GLU A 80 0.54 12.14 11.75
N ILE A 81 1.72 11.48 11.66
CA ILE A 81 1.80 10.02 11.68
C ILE A 81 1.90 9.53 13.13
N ILE A 82 0.81 8.96 13.64
CA ILE A 82 0.73 8.41 15.01
C ILE A 82 1.32 7.00 15.06
N GLU A 83 1.00 6.16 14.08
CA GLU A 83 1.46 4.78 13.98
C GLU A 83 1.89 4.50 12.56
N ARG A 84 3.04 3.83 12.40
CA ARG A 84 3.52 3.36 11.11
C ARG A 84 4.03 1.93 11.22
N ARG A 85 3.42 1.03 10.46
CA ARG A 85 3.88 -0.33 10.24
C ARG A 85 3.78 -0.65 8.76
N ASP A 86 4.93 -0.89 8.13
CA ASP A 86 4.99 -1.28 6.73
C ASP A 86 4.52 -2.73 6.52
N ALA A 87 4.00 -3.04 5.33
CA ALA A 87 3.49 -4.38 5.02
C ALA A 87 4.65 -5.32 4.67
N GLU A 88 4.48 -6.61 4.93
CA GLU A 88 5.44 -7.64 4.52
C GLU A 88 4.74 -8.91 4.02
N VAL A 89 5.39 -9.59 3.08
CA VAL A 89 5.02 -10.92 2.60
C VAL A 89 6.21 -11.84 2.75
N LEU A 90 6.02 -12.99 3.38
CA LEU A 90 6.97 -14.09 3.42
C LEU A 90 6.58 -15.12 2.37
N LEU A 91 7.52 -15.44 1.48
CA LEU A 91 7.37 -16.34 0.34
C LEU A 91 8.38 -17.48 0.44
N LYS A 92 8.01 -18.65 -0.09
CA LYS A 92 8.95 -19.72 -0.43
C LYS A 92 9.13 -19.73 -1.95
N VAL A 93 10.36 -19.52 -2.42
CA VAL A 93 10.73 -19.54 -3.85
C VAL A 93 11.89 -20.51 -4.00
N ASN A 94 11.72 -21.58 -4.81
CA ASN A 94 12.74 -22.62 -5.02
C ASN A 94 13.35 -23.14 -3.69
N ASP A 95 12.48 -23.48 -2.74
CA ASP A 95 12.83 -23.93 -1.38
C ASP A 95 13.61 -22.94 -0.49
N LYS A 96 13.69 -21.66 -0.89
CA LYS A 96 14.28 -20.59 -0.08
C LYS A 96 13.22 -19.59 0.35
N GLU A 97 13.32 -19.15 1.59
CA GLU A 97 12.49 -18.05 2.08
C GLU A 97 12.94 -16.71 1.49
N ARG A 98 11.94 -15.89 1.13
CA ARG A 98 12.10 -14.53 0.62
C ARG A 98 11.10 -13.64 1.34
N LYS A 99 11.59 -12.52 1.86
CA LYS A 99 10.74 -11.52 2.52
C LYS A 99 10.65 -10.30 1.62
N VAL A 100 9.44 -9.98 1.19
CA VAL A 100 9.14 -8.79 0.42
C VAL A 100 8.48 -7.76 1.34
N LYS A 101 9.06 -6.57 1.45
CA LYS A 101 8.53 -5.45 2.24
C LYS A 101 7.97 -4.37 1.33
N ILE A 102 6.79 -3.88 1.66
CA ILE A 102 6.16 -2.74 0.98
C ILE A 102 6.25 -1.54 1.92
N ILE A 103 7.12 -0.60 1.57
CA ILE A 103 7.45 0.55 2.40
C ILE A 103 6.73 1.76 1.84
N ALA A 104 5.80 2.34 2.62
CA ALA A 104 5.15 3.58 2.21
C ALA A 104 6.16 4.74 2.22
N THR A 105 6.35 5.41 1.08
CA THR A 105 7.27 6.54 0.96
C THR A 105 6.56 7.86 1.15
N ASN A 106 5.29 7.94 0.77
CA ASN A 106 4.47 9.12 0.94
C ASN A 106 3.00 8.73 1.14
N ILE A 107 2.31 9.45 2.01
CA ILE A 107 0.86 9.38 2.18
C ILE A 107 0.32 10.80 2.02
N SER A 108 -0.55 10.97 1.04
CA SER A 108 -1.24 12.23 0.74
C SER A 108 -2.73 12.07 0.99
N ILE A 109 -3.31 12.96 1.79
CA ILE A 109 -4.75 12.93 2.13
C ILE A 109 -5.46 14.16 1.59
N TYR A 110 -6.65 13.94 1.04
CA TYR A 110 -7.52 14.97 0.48
C TYR A 110 -8.87 14.94 1.22
N PRO A 111 -9.03 15.66 2.35
CA PRO A 111 -10.17 15.49 3.23
C PRO A 111 -11.50 16.03 2.68
N GLU A 112 -11.45 16.92 1.70
CA GLU A 112 -12.65 17.42 0.98
C GLU A 112 -13.20 16.40 -0.01
N TYR A 113 -12.34 15.46 -0.44
CA TYR A 113 -12.72 14.37 -1.32
C TYR A 113 -13.03 13.13 -0.49
N ARG A 114 -14.17 12.49 -0.75
CA ARG A 114 -14.69 11.38 0.05
C ARG A 114 -15.08 10.21 -0.83
N ASP A 115 -14.87 8.99 -0.34
CA ASP A 115 -15.47 7.81 -0.96
C ASP A 115 -16.98 7.73 -0.64
N ASN A 116 -17.66 6.74 -1.21
CA ASN A 116 -19.10 6.53 -0.99
C ASN A 116 -19.46 6.21 0.48
N LEU A 117 -18.48 5.91 1.32
CA LEU A 117 -18.64 5.59 2.74
C LEU A 117 -18.22 6.77 3.64
N GLY A 118 -17.78 7.89 3.07
CA GLY A 118 -17.35 9.10 3.77
C GLY A 118 -15.90 9.07 4.26
N ASN A 119 -15.06 8.17 3.75
CA ASN A 119 -13.61 8.16 4.03
C ASN A 119 -12.86 9.18 3.16
N PRO A 120 -11.81 9.83 3.68
CA PRO A 120 -11.05 10.77 2.89
C PRO A 120 -10.26 10.06 1.79
N CYS A 121 -10.21 10.65 0.61
CA CYS A 121 -9.41 10.08 -0.47
C CYS A 121 -7.93 10.21 -0.13
N THR A 122 -7.20 9.13 -0.37
CA THR A 122 -5.80 8.98 0.04
C THR A 122 -5.00 8.44 -1.14
N ALA A 123 -3.87 9.06 -1.43
CA ALA A 123 -2.84 8.49 -2.29
C ALA A 123 -1.68 7.97 -1.43
N VAL A 124 -1.32 6.70 -1.60
CA VAL A 124 -0.18 6.09 -0.92
C VAL A 124 0.82 5.69 -1.99
N ASN A 125 2.05 6.17 -1.88
CA ASN A 125 3.17 5.75 -2.70
C ASN A 125 4.04 4.78 -1.92
N TRP A 126 4.62 3.80 -2.59
CA TRP A 126 5.45 2.78 -1.94
C TRP A 126 6.64 2.36 -2.79
N VAL A 127 7.61 1.76 -2.13
CA VAL A 127 8.69 1.01 -2.75
C VAL A 127 8.66 -0.43 -2.27
N ILE A 128 9.16 -1.33 -3.11
CA ILE A 128 9.27 -2.76 -2.81
C ILE A 128 10.74 -3.04 -2.48
N ALA A 129 11.00 -3.63 -1.31
CA ALA A 129 12.33 -4.04 -0.86
C ALA A 129 12.34 -5.55 -0.58
N TYR A 130 13.37 -6.27 -1.05
CA TYR A 130 13.52 -7.72 -0.91
C TYR A 130 14.97 -8.16 -1.05
#